data_AF-A0ABD0RU57-F1
#
_entry.id   AF-A0ABD0RU57-F1
#
_cell.length_a   1.000
_cell.length_b   1.000
_cell.length_c   1.000
_cell.angle_alpha   90.00
_cell.angle_beta   90.00
_cell.angle_gamma   90.00
#
_symmetry.space_group_name_H-M   'P 1'
#
loop_
_entity.id
_entity.type
_entity.pdbx_description
1 polymer ?
#
loop_
_entity_poly.entity_id
_entity_poly.type
_entity_poly.pdbx_seq_one_letter_code
_entity_poly.pdbx_strand_id
1 'polypeptide(L)'
;ETVSAESDQMCLSKSPNKHNRLYMKARPFPDGLAEDIDKGEARARYLADKYEWEVTEARKIWCFGPDGTGPNVLVDVTKGVQYLNEIKDSVVAGFQWATKE
;
A
#
# COMPACT_ATOMS: atom_id res chain seq x y z
N GLU A 1 -3.18 -14.83 3.16
CA GLU A 1 -4.64 -14.56 3.18
C GLU A 1 -4.99 -13.57 2.06
N THR A 2 -6.27 -13.33 1.76
CA THR A 2 -6.68 -12.34 0.73
C THR A 2 -7.96 -11.61 1.13
N VAL A 3 -8.19 -10.43 0.55
CA VAL A 3 -9.43 -9.67 0.68
C VAL A 3 -10.32 -9.91 -0.54
N SER A 4 -11.64 -9.93 -0.35
CA SER A 4 -12.60 -10.24 -1.42
C SER A 4 -13.21 -9.01 -2.08
N ALA A 5 -13.27 -7.88 -1.37
CA ALA A 5 -13.89 -6.64 -1.84
C ALA A 5 -13.16 -5.41 -1.26
N GLU A 6 -13.42 -4.25 -1.86
CA GLU A 6 -12.96 -2.99 -1.29
C GLU A 6 -13.63 -2.74 0.09
N SER A 7 -12.89 -2.15 1.02
CA SER A 7 -13.43 -1.70 2.30
C SER A 7 -14.60 -0.73 2.12
N ASP A 8 -15.72 -1.08 2.73
CA ASP A 8 -16.97 -0.30 2.76
C ASP A 8 -16.78 1.05 3.47
N GLN A 9 -15.97 1.08 4.51
CA GLN A 9 -15.65 2.26 5.31
C GLN A 9 -14.15 2.58 5.33
N MET A 10 -13.83 3.82 5.68
CA MET A 10 -12.46 4.24 5.91
C MET A 10 -12.06 3.95 7.35
N CYS A 11 -11.19 2.97 7.54
CA CYS A 11 -10.70 2.60 8.86
C CYS A 11 -9.78 3.68 9.42
N LEU A 12 -9.95 4.02 10.69
CA LEU A 12 -9.13 5.00 11.41
C LEU A 12 -8.43 4.33 12.59
N SER A 13 -7.13 4.57 12.71
CA SER A 13 -6.36 4.27 13.93
C SER A 13 -5.62 5.51 14.44
N LYS A 14 -5.38 5.56 15.75
CA LYS A 14 -4.70 6.67 16.42
C LYS A 14 -3.51 6.17 17.19
N SER A 15 -2.41 6.92 17.17
CA SER A 15 -1.26 6.63 18.03
C SER A 15 -1.61 6.80 19.52
N PRO A 16 -0.86 6.18 20.45
CA PRO A 16 -1.08 6.32 21.89
C PRO A 16 -1.05 7.78 22.38
N ASN A 17 -0.17 8.62 21.80
CA ASN A 17 -0.11 10.05 22.09
C ASN A 17 -1.23 10.87 21.42
N LYS A 18 -2.08 10.25 20.58
CA LYS A 18 -3.22 10.85 19.86
C LYS A 18 -2.88 11.95 18.84
N HIS A 19 -1.60 12.15 18.52
CA HIS A 19 -1.17 13.13 17.52
C HIS A 19 -1.22 12.58 16.09
N ASN A 20 -1.03 11.27 15.90
CA ASN A 20 -1.09 10.64 14.59
C ASN A 20 -2.44 9.94 14.38
N ARG A 21 -3.02 10.15 13.21
CA ARG A 21 -4.26 9.51 12.77
C ARG A 21 -4.03 8.92 11.39
N LEU A 22 -4.11 7.60 11.29
CA LEU A 22 -3.98 6.89 10.01
C LEU A 22 -5.37 6.50 9.52
N TYR A 23 -5.65 6.83 8.27
CA TYR A 23 -6.87 6.44 7.57
C TYR A 23 -6.48 5.51 6.43
N MET A 24 -7.13 4.34 6.33
CA MET A 24 -6.82 3.35 5.31
C MET A 24 -8.06 2.63 4.79
N LYS A 25 -7.95 2.15 3.56
CA LYS A 25 -8.85 1.20 2.92
C LYS A 25 -8.01 0.11 2.25
N ALA A 26 -8.56 -1.09 2.16
CA ALA A 26 -7.99 -2.19 1.40
C ALA A 26 -8.88 -2.52 0.20
N ARG A 27 -8.27 -3.00 -0.89
CA ARG A 27 -8.98 -3.55 -2.05
C ARG A 27 -8.22 -4.77 -2.57
N PRO A 28 -8.91 -5.77 -3.15
CA PRO A 28 -8.25 -6.87 -3.83
C PRO A 28 -7.47 -6.36 -5.04
N PHE A 29 -6.43 -7.09 -5.41
CA PHE A 29 -5.77 -6.84 -6.68
C PHE A 29 -6.62 -7.31 -7.86
N PRO A 30 -6.47 -6.65 -9.03
CA PRO A 30 -6.90 -7.21 -10.30
C PRO A 30 -6.21 -8.55 -10.57
N ASP A 31 -6.88 -9.42 -11.32
CA ASP A 31 -6.35 -10.73 -11.68
C ASP A 31 -4.97 -10.62 -12.37
N GLY A 32 -4.03 -11.47 -11.98
CA GLY A 32 -2.67 -11.53 -12.53
C GLY A 32 -1.67 -10.56 -11.89
N LEU A 33 -2.11 -9.49 -11.22
CA LEU A 33 -1.19 -8.50 -10.63
C LEU A 33 -0.33 -9.11 -9.52
N ALA A 34 -0.91 -9.98 -8.68
CA ALA A 34 -0.15 -10.67 -7.64
C ALA A 34 1.03 -11.48 -8.21
N GLU A 35 0.81 -12.21 -9.32
CA GLU A 35 1.87 -12.99 -9.96
C GLU A 35 2.96 -12.12 -10.57
N ASP A 36 2.59 -10.97 -11.15
CA ASP A 36 3.57 -10.04 -11.73
C ASP A 36 4.39 -9.32 -10.66
N ILE A 37 3.80 -9.10 -9.47
CA ILE A 37 4.53 -8.63 -8.29
C ILE A 37 5.55 -9.68 -7.85
N ASP A 38 5.14 -10.96 -7.73
CA ASP A 38 6.04 -12.05 -7.34
C ASP A 38 7.19 -12.26 -8.35
N LYS A 39 6.94 -11.99 -9.65
CA LYS A 39 7.97 -12.01 -10.71
C LYS A 39 8.88 -10.77 -10.70
N GLY A 40 8.56 -9.74 -9.93
CA GLY A 40 9.31 -8.48 -9.87
C GLY A 40 9.11 -7.54 -11.07
N GLU A 41 8.04 -7.75 -11.85
CA GLU A 41 7.71 -6.94 -13.04
C GLU A 41 6.87 -5.70 -12.70
N ALA A 42 6.28 -5.65 -11.51
CA ALA A 42 5.33 -4.62 -11.05
C ALA A 42 5.97 -3.23 -10.76
N ARG A 43 6.66 -2.65 -11.74
CA ARG A 43 7.16 -1.27 -11.69
C ARG A 43 6.04 -0.28 -12.03
N ALA A 44 6.16 0.96 -11.55
CA ALA A 44 5.13 2.00 -11.72
C ALA A 44 4.61 2.17 -13.17
N ARG A 45 5.49 2.07 -14.17
CA ARG A 45 5.10 2.16 -15.59
C ARG A 45 4.35 0.92 -16.09
N TYR A 46 4.78 -0.27 -15.65
CA TYR A 46 4.11 -1.53 -15.95
C TYR A 46 2.70 -1.58 -15.38
N LEU A 47 2.52 -1.09 -14.14
CA LEU A 47 1.22 -0.98 -13.49
C LEU A 47 0.27 -0.07 -14.26
N ALA A 48 0.77 1.06 -14.78
CA ALA A 48 -0.03 1.97 -15.59
C ALA A 48 -0.41 1.37 -16.95
N ASP A 49 0.53 0.73 -17.64
CA ASP A 49 0.33 0.21 -18.99
C ASP A 49 -0.53 -1.07 -19.03
N LYS A 50 -0.39 -1.97 -18.04
CA LYS A 50 -1.06 -3.30 -18.01
C LYS A 50 -2.31 -3.34 -17.14
N TYR A 51 -2.31 -2.61 -16.03
CA TYR A 51 -3.37 -2.66 -15.01
C TYR A 51 -4.16 -1.35 -14.91
N GLU A 52 -3.93 -0.42 -15.83
CA GLU A 52 -4.59 0.90 -15.87
C GLU A 52 -4.45 1.67 -14.55
N TRP A 53 -3.37 1.45 -13.80
CA TRP A 53 -3.09 2.23 -12.61
C TRP A 53 -2.80 3.68 -12.98
N GLU A 54 -3.28 4.58 -12.15
CA GLU A 54 -2.96 5.99 -12.30
C GLU A 54 -1.45 6.18 -12.00
N VAL A 55 -0.74 6.87 -12.91
CA VAL A 55 0.72 6.97 -12.87
C VAL A 55 1.20 7.70 -11.61
N THR A 56 0.46 8.69 -11.11
CA THR A 56 0.81 9.39 -9.87
C THR A 56 0.62 8.53 -8.63
N GLU A 57 -0.40 7.67 -8.57
CA GLU A 57 -0.59 6.68 -7.51
C GLU A 57 0.50 5.60 -7.55
N ALA A 58 0.80 5.07 -8.74
CA ALA A 58 1.84 4.07 -8.93
C ALA A 58 3.24 4.57 -8.52
N ARG A 59 3.49 5.89 -8.60
CA ARG A 59 4.73 6.52 -8.10
C ARG A 59 4.77 6.71 -6.58
N LYS A 60 3.62 6.63 -5.92
CA LYS A 60 3.48 6.77 -4.46
C LYS A 60 3.39 5.42 -3.73
N ILE A 61 3.78 4.33 -4.39
CA ILE A 61 3.98 3.03 -3.75
C ILE A 61 5.14 3.16 -2.74
N TRP A 62 4.89 2.77 -1.50
CA TRP A 62 5.91 2.80 -0.44
C TRP A 62 6.68 1.51 -0.33
N CYS A 63 5.98 0.38 -0.36
CA CYS A 63 6.59 -0.94 -0.28
C CYS A 63 5.64 -2.03 -0.77
N PHE A 64 6.25 -3.16 -1.11
CA PHE A 64 5.58 -4.45 -1.31
C PHE A 64 5.80 -5.31 -0.06
N GLY A 65 4.87 -6.16 0.33
CA GLY A 65 4.98 -6.97 1.55
C GLY A 65 4.31 -8.33 1.44
N PRO A 66 4.76 -9.35 2.20
CA PRO A 66 5.88 -9.31 3.15
C PRO A 66 7.27 -9.33 2.48
N ASP A 67 8.31 -9.03 3.28
CA ASP A 67 9.74 -9.07 2.95
C ASP A 67 10.17 -8.29 1.68
N GLY A 68 9.38 -7.29 1.26
CA GLY A 68 9.71 -6.42 0.13
C GLY A 68 9.34 -6.97 -1.25
N THR A 69 8.87 -8.21 -1.35
CA THR A 69 8.51 -8.87 -2.63
C THR A 69 7.10 -9.45 -2.64
N GLY A 70 6.43 -9.52 -1.50
CA GLY A 70 5.12 -10.18 -1.43
C GLY A 70 3.99 -9.41 -2.11
N PRO A 71 2.87 -10.10 -2.41
CA PRO A 71 1.72 -9.57 -3.13
C PRO A 71 0.80 -8.75 -2.21
N ASN A 72 1.36 -7.78 -1.48
CA ASN A 72 0.62 -6.71 -0.83
C ASN A 72 1.32 -5.39 -1.12
N VAL A 73 0.56 -4.32 -1.40
CA VAL A 73 1.12 -3.03 -1.79
C VAL A 73 0.56 -1.94 -0.88
N LEU A 74 1.46 -1.14 -0.30
CA LEU A 74 1.10 0.07 0.42
C LEU A 74 1.27 1.29 -0.49
N VAL A 75 0.17 2.01 -0.73
CA VAL A 75 0.14 3.22 -1.59
C VAL A 75 -0.27 4.44 -0.78
N ASP A 76 0.47 5.53 -0.92
CA ASP A 76 0.10 6.82 -0.35
C ASP A 76 -0.84 7.60 -1.27
N VAL A 77 -2.03 7.90 -0.77
CA VAL A 77 -3.06 8.69 -1.45
C VAL A 77 -3.31 10.04 -0.78
N THR A 78 -2.49 10.42 0.20
CA THR A 78 -2.64 11.68 0.93
C THR A 78 -2.35 12.90 0.06
N LYS A 79 -2.97 14.03 0.42
CA LYS A 79 -2.83 15.33 -0.26
C LYS A 79 -2.64 16.42 0.78
N GLY A 80 -1.63 17.27 0.59
CA GLY A 80 -1.38 18.44 1.45
C GLY A 80 -0.85 18.14 2.85
N VAL A 81 -0.32 16.93 3.09
CA VAL A 81 0.25 16.55 4.40
C VAL A 81 1.74 16.82 4.42
N GLN A 82 2.20 17.56 5.44
CA GLN A 82 3.61 17.83 5.69
C GLN A 82 4.21 16.72 6.57
N TYR A 83 5.54 16.56 6.54
CA TYR A 83 6.28 15.61 7.39
C TYR A 83 5.91 14.13 7.20
N LEU A 84 5.20 13.81 6.12
CA LEU A 84 4.74 12.44 5.88
C LEU A 84 5.90 11.46 5.63
N ASN A 85 7.02 11.99 5.12
CA ASN A 85 8.28 11.24 5.00
C ASN A 85 8.88 10.85 6.35
N GLU A 86 8.61 11.59 7.44
CA GLU A 86 9.16 11.28 8.77
C GLU A 86 8.53 10.01 9.37
N ILE A 87 7.27 9.73 9.02
CA ILE A 87 6.56 8.53 9.48
C ILE A 87 6.66 7.35 8.51
N LYS A 88 7.16 7.58 7.30
CA LYS A 88 7.17 6.59 6.22
C LYS A 88 7.82 5.29 6.66
N ASP A 89 9.01 5.35 7.23
CA ASP A 89 9.77 4.17 7.65
C ASP A 89 9.05 3.38 8.75
N SER A 90 8.40 4.09 9.68
CA SER A 90 7.61 3.47 10.74
C SER A 90 6.38 2.74 10.20
N VAL A 91 5.68 3.34 9.24
CA VAL A 91 4.51 2.72 8.61
C VAL A 91 4.91 1.52 7.75
N VAL A 92 6.00 1.64 6.98
CA VAL A 92 6.53 0.54 6.17
C VAL A 92 6.92 -0.64 7.07
N ALA A 93 7.66 -0.41 8.16
CA ALA A 93 8.04 -1.47 9.10
C ALA A 93 6.82 -2.17 9.71
N GLY A 94 5.81 -1.39 10.14
CA GLY A 94 4.56 -1.95 10.67
C GLY A 94 3.78 -2.76 9.64
N PHE A 95 3.73 -2.29 8.39
CA PHE A 95 3.08 -3.01 7.29
C PHE A 95 3.77 -4.33 6.98
N GLN A 96 5.11 -4.34 6.88
CA GLN A 96 5.87 -5.58 6.63
C GLN A 96 5.57 -6.63 7.70
N TRP A 97 5.57 -6.22 8.97
CA TRP A 97 5.27 -7.13 10.07
C TRP A 97 3.83 -7.65 10.00
N ALA A 98 2.85 -6.76 9.78
CA ALA A 98 1.44 -7.14 9.69
C ALA A 98 1.14 -8.07 8.51
N THR A 99 1.86 -7.96 7.39
CA THR A 99 1.68 -8.85 6.22
C THR A 99 2.43 -10.17 6.34
N LYS A 100 3.28 -10.34 7.35
CA LYS A 100 4.10 -11.53 7.58
C LYS A 100 3.45 -12.52 8.54
N GLU A 101 2.74 -11.99 9.54
CA GLU A 101 1.89 -12.78 10.43
C GLU A 101 0.65 -13.31 9.70
#